data_AF-A0A2I1HBP2-F1
#
_entry.id   AF-A0A2I1HBP2-F1
#
_cell.length_a   1.000
_cell.length_b   1.000
_cell.length_c   1.000
_cell.angle_alpha   90.00
_cell.angle_beta   90.00
_cell.angle_gamma   90.00
#
_symmetry.space_group_name_H-M   'P 1'
#
loop_
_entity.id
_entity.type
_entity.pdbx_description
1 polymer ?
#
loop_
_entity_poly.entity_id
_entity_poly.type
_entity_poly.pdbx_seq_one_letter_code
_entity_poly.pdbx_strand_id
1 'polypeptide(L)' 'VKNIVTAKVSYSNGDTYSIGNLARYGPLFGGTDLTGCQGGGKWYSRSTNSYPKIDGIPAEYFNEDDYEVFQVIKK' A
#
# COMPACT_ATOMS: atom_id res chain seq x y z
N VAL A 1 -26.12 -13.22 12.00
CA VAL A 1 -25.54 -12.28 11.02
C VAL A 1 -24.05 -12.61 10.91
N LYS A 2 -23.57 -13.06 9.75
CA LYS A 2 -22.16 -13.41 9.55
C LYS A 2 -21.41 -12.11 9.25
N ASN A 3 -20.60 -11.65 10.18
CA ASN A 3 -19.76 -10.47 9.97
C ASN A 3 -18.47 -10.94 9.29
N ILE A 4 -18.46 -10.92 7.96
CA ILE A 4 -17.33 -11.37 7.13
C ILE A 4 -16.45 -10.15 6.87
N VAL A 5 -15.72 -9.70 7.89
CA VAL A 5 -14.64 -8.73 7.68
C VAL A 5 -13.41 -9.53 7.23
N THR A 6 -13.33 -9.81 5.93
CA THR A 6 -12.19 -10.51 5.31
C THR A 6 -11.08 -9.57 4.88
N ALA A 7 -11.32 -8.26 4.93
CA ALA A 7 -10.31 -7.27 4.60
C ALA A 7 -9.19 -7.32 5.64
N LYS A 8 -7.96 -7.57 5.17
CA LYS A 8 -6.76 -7.41 5.99
C LYS A 8 -6.34 -5.95 5.93
N VAL A 9 -6.11 -5.36 7.09
CA VAL A 9 -5.74 -3.95 7.23
C VAL A 9 -4.45 -3.87 8.03
N SER A 10 -3.57 -2.95 7.64
CA SER A 10 -2.36 -2.60 8.38
C SER A 10 -2.31 -1.09 8.59
N TYR A 11 -1.67 -0.68 9.68
CA TYR A 11 -1.54 0.71 10.09
C TYR A 11 -0.06 1.09 10.08
N SER A 12 0.23 2.36 9.77
CA SER A 12 1.61 2.86 9.85
C SER A 12 2.14 2.75 11.28
N ASN A 13 3.42 2.41 11.40
CA ASN A 13 4.18 2.42 12.65
C ASN A 13 4.58 3.83 13.10
N GLY A 14 4.21 4.88 12.36
CA GLY A 14 4.43 6.28 12.72
C GLY A 14 5.79 6.85 12.29
N ASP A 15 6.45 6.24 11.29
CA ASP A 15 7.70 6.75 10.75
C ASP A 15 7.50 7.87 9.70
N THR A 16 8.61 8.44 9.23
CA THR A 16 8.60 9.53 8.25
C THR A 16 8.34 9.08 6.81
N TYR A 17 8.16 7.78 6.56
CA TYR A 17 8.04 7.20 5.21
C TYR A 17 6.66 6.62 4.92
N SER A 18 5.71 6.83 5.84
CA SER A 18 4.36 6.27 5.80
C SER A 18 3.64 6.48 4.47
N ILE A 19 3.57 7.72 3.98
CA ILE A 19 2.89 8.05 2.72
C ILE A 19 3.78 9.00 1.93
N GLY A 20 3.91 8.75 0.63
CA GLY A 20 4.60 9.62 -0.29
C GLY A 20 4.01 9.56 -1.69
N ASN A 21 4.52 10.43 -2.54
CA ASN A 21 4.25 10.43 -3.96
C ASN A 21 5.56 10.66 -4.72
N LEU A 22 5.91 9.73 -5.59
CA LEU A 22 7.09 9.85 -6.44
C LEU A 22 6.61 10.17 -7.86
N ALA A 23 7.04 11.30 -8.42
CA ALA A 23 6.56 11.79 -9.71
C ALA A 23 6.62 10.76 -10.87
N ARG A 24 7.53 9.78 -10.81
CA ARG A 24 7.68 8.71 -11.82
C ARG A 24 6.91 7.42 -11.51
N TYR A 25 6.52 7.21 -10.25
CA TYR A 25 6.05 5.92 -9.73
C TYR A 25 4.65 6.00 -9.12
N GLY A 26 4.16 7.21 -8.83
CA GLY A 26 2.86 7.47 -8.23
C GLY A 26 2.88 7.27 -6.71
N PRO A 27 1.80 6.71 -6.13
CA PRO A 27 1.67 6.57 -4.69
C PRO A 27 2.71 5.60 -4.10
N LEU A 28 3.16 5.95 -2.91
CA LEU A 28 4.11 5.19 -2.11
C LEU A 28 3.57 5.07 -0.69
N PHE A 29 3.61 3.86 -0.17
CA PHE A 29 3.29 3.53 1.21
C PHE A 29 4.52 2.87 1.84
N GLY A 30 5.04 3.50 2.89
CA GLY A 30 6.11 2.95 3.70
C GLY A 30 7.44 2.83 3.00
N GLY A 31 7.92 3.86 2.30
CA GLY A 31 9.21 3.84 1.58
C GLY A 31 9.23 2.86 0.39
N THR A 32 9.25 1.55 0.66
CA THR A 32 9.06 0.50 -0.35
C THR A 32 8.12 -0.62 0.10
N ASP A 33 7.43 -0.49 1.25
CA ASP A 33 6.47 -1.49 1.73
C ASP A 33 5.42 -1.77 0.65
N LEU A 34 4.93 -0.73 -0.03
CA LEU A 34 4.11 -0.84 -1.24
C LEU A 34 4.25 0.43 -2.10
N THR A 35 4.75 0.31 -3.32
CA THR A 35 4.93 1.44 -4.24
C THR A 35 4.42 1.11 -5.64
N GLY A 36 3.80 2.07 -6.30
CA GLY A 36 3.56 1.98 -7.74
C GLY A 36 4.88 1.90 -8.51
N CYS A 37 4.84 1.33 -9.73
CA CYS A 37 5.98 1.25 -10.64
C CYS A 37 5.79 2.17 -11.84
N GLN A 38 6.91 2.50 -12.51
CA GLN A 38 6.91 3.34 -13.70
C GLN A 38 6.12 2.66 -14.83
N GLY A 39 5.22 3.42 -15.47
CA GLY A 39 4.41 2.94 -16.59
C GLY A 39 3.03 2.39 -16.20
N GLY A 40 2.68 2.38 -14.91
CA GLY A 40 1.38 1.91 -14.43
C GLY A 40 1.23 0.39 -14.47
N GLY A 41 0.16 -0.13 -13.86
CA GLY A 41 -0.21 -1.56 -13.88
C GLY A 41 0.72 -2.50 -13.12
N LYS A 42 1.76 -1.99 -12.46
CA LYS A 42 2.67 -2.77 -11.63
C LYS A 42 2.90 -2.10 -10.29
N TRP A 43 2.97 -2.92 -9.27
CA TRP A 43 3.33 -2.56 -7.91
C TRP A 43 4.58 -3.30 -7.48
N TYR A 44 5.29 -2.71 -6.53
CA TYR A 44 6.44 -3.30 -5.87
C TYR A 44 6.21 -3.33 -4.36
N SER A 45 6.44 -4.47 -3.73
CA SER A 45 6.31 -4.66 -2.28
C SER A 45 7.58 -5.24 -1.69
N ARG A 46 8.20 -4.49 -0.77
CA ARG A 46 9.32 -4.95 0.05
C ARG A 46 9.27 -4.30 1.42
N SER A 47 9.12 -5.16 2.43
CA SER A 47 9.02 -4.77 3.83
C SER A 47 10.18 -3.87 4.26
N THR A 48 9.85 -2.67 4.73
CA THR A 48 10.80 -1.62 5.18
C THR A 48 10.55 -1.11 6.59
N ASN A 49 9.56 -1.71 7.29
CA ASN A 49 9.16 -1.46 8.68
C ASN A 49 8.20 -0.30 8.90
N SER A 50 7.75 0.41 7.86
CA SER A 50 6.77 1.48 8.04
C SER A 50 5.37 0.90 8.28
N TYR A 51 5.08 -0.29 7.75
CA TYR A 51 3.84 -1.03 7.97
C TYR A 51 4.12 -2.47 8.42
N PRO A 52 3.34 -3.02 9.36
CA PRO A 52 3.24 -4.45 9.56
C PRO A 52 2.83 -5.16 8.25
N LYS A 53 3.44 -6.31 8.00
CA LYS A 53 3.16 -7.14 6.81
C LYS A 53 1.67 -7.52 6.76
N ILE A 54 1.05 -7.29 5.61
CA ILE A 54 -0.25 -7.87 5.27
C ILE A 54 -0.03 -9.16 4.48
N ASP A 55 -0.51 -10.28 5.00
CA ASP A 55 -0.40 -11.56 4.30
C ASP A 55 -1.26 -11.58 3.04
N GLY A 56 -0.69 -12.03 1.92
CA GLY A 56 -1.38 -12.16 0.64
C GLY A 56 -1.03 -11.06 -0.37
N ILE A 57 -0.31 -10.00 0.04
CA ILE A 57 0.31 -9.09 -0.92
C ILE A 57 1.53 -9.80 -1.54
N PRO A 58 1.64 -9.89 -2.88
CA PRO A 58 2.81 -10.46 -3.53
C PRO A 58 4.08 -9.69 -3.17
N ALA A 59 5.19 -10.40 -3.05
CA ALA A 59 6.49 -9.77 -2.84
C ALA A 59 7.10 -9.31 -4.17
N GLU A 60 7.93 -8.27 -4.10
CA GLU A 60 8.57 -7.66 -5.25
C GLU A 60 7.55 -7.16 -6.28
N TYR A 61 7.79 -7.37 -7.58
CA TYR A 61 6.95 -6.86 -8.64
C TYR A 61 5.74 -7.74 -8.89
N PHE A 62 4.55 -7.15 -8.88
CA PHE A 62 3.31 -7.80 -9.27
C PHE A 62 2.42 -6.86 -10.06
N ASN A 63 1.57 -7.44 -10.91
CA ASN A 63 0.60 -6.66 -11.67
C ASN A 63 -0.62 -6.41 -10.79
N GLU A 64 -1.19 -5.21 -10.88
CA GLU A 64 -2.56 -4.98 -10.44
C GLU A 64 -3.33 -4.21 -11.50
N ASP A 65 -4.60 -4.57 -11.64
CA ASP A 65 -5.50 -3.97 -12.62
C ASP A 65 -5.84 -2.53 -12.20
N ASP A 66 -6.23 -2.33 -10.95
CA ASP A 66 -6.66 -1.02 -10.42
C ASP A 66 -6.40 -0.87 -8.90
N TYR A 67 -6.44 0.37 -8.41
CA TYR A 67 -6.45 0.69 -6.97
C TYR A 67 -7.36 1.88 -6.68
N GLU A 68 -7.96 1.90 -5.49
CA GLU A 68 -8.85 2.96 -5.04
C GLU A 68 -8.27 3.66 -3.80
N VAL A 69 -8.33 4.99 -3.77
CA VAL A 69 -7.90 5.80 -2.61
C VAL A 69 -9.10 6.51 -2.02
N PHE A 70 -9.39 6.22 -0.76
CA PHE A 70 -10.49 6.83 -0.02
C PHE A 70 -9.96 7.85 0.99
N GLN A 71 -10.42 9.10 0.87
CA GLN A 71 -10.18 10.11 1.89
C GLN A 71 -11.33 10.12 2.90
N VAL A 72 -11.01 9.84 4.17
CA VAL A 72 -11.99 9.94 5.27
C VAL A 72 -11.80 11.29 5.97
N ILE A 73 -12.81 12.16 5.87
CA ILE A 73 -12.84 13.46 6.56
C ILE A 73 -13.81 13.35 7.73
N LYS A 74 -13.31 13.55 8.96
CA LYS A 74 -14.18 13.67 10.13
C LYS A 74 -14.90 15.02 10.08
N LYS A 75 -16.21 15.01 10.35
CA LYS A 75 -17.03 16.22 10.46
C LYS A 75 -16.82 16.93 11.79
#